data_AF-A0A505DEW0-F1
#
_entry.id   AF-A0A505DEW0-F1
#
_cell.length_a   1.000
_cell.length_b   1.000
_cell.length_c   1.000
_cell.angle_alpha   90.00
_cell.angle_beta   90.00
_cell.angle_gamma   90.00
#
_symmetry.space_group_name_H-M   'P 1'
#
loop_
_entity.id
_entity.type
_entity.pdbx_description
1 polymer ?
#
loop_
_entity_poly.entity_id
_entity_poly.type
_entity_poly.pdbx_seq_one_letter_code
_entity_poly.pdbx_strand_id
1 'polypeptide(L)' 'MRPRADGRVRQDRNDALRAFRADRILDEARETEDPVHLVRIFGISITTAMKYIHTAHPHRGGPIPP' A
#
# COMPACT_ATOMS: atom_id res chain seq x y z
N MET A 1 32.88 -11.33 24.65
CA MET A 1 32.10 -11.65 23.42
C MET A 1 30.62 -11.46 23.75
N ARG A 2 29.92 -10.49 23.17
CA ARG A 2 28.46 -10.29 23.38
C ARG A 2 27.76 -10.25 22.01
N PRO A 3 26.76 -11.09 21.73
CA PRO A 3 26.04 -11.01 20.48
C PRO A 3 25.08 -9.81 20.48
N ARG A 4 25.22 -8.96 19.45
CA ARG A 4 24.27 -7.89 19.10
C ARG A 4 22.99 -8.54 18.57
N ALA A 5 21.89 -8.47 19.32
CA ALA A 5 20.57 -8.89 18.83
C ALA A 5 19.46 -8.04 19.46
N ASP A 6 19.15 -6.89 18.85
CA ASP A 6 17.92 -6.10 19.12
C ASP A 6 17.66 -5.14 17.94
N GLY A 7 17.45 -5.71 16.75
CA GLY A 7 17.19 -4.91 15.54
C GLY A 7 16.19 -5.58 14.60
N ARG A 8 16.30 -6.90 14.40
CA ARG A 8 15.41 -7.65 13.50
C ARG A 8 13.95 -7.67 13.98
N VAL A 9 13.69 -8.02 15.24
CA VAL A 9 12.32 -8.15 15.77
C VAL A 9 11.49 -6.85 15.65
N ARG A 10 12.15 -5.69 15.80
CA ARG A 10 11.49 -4.38 15.64
C ARG A 10 11.18 -4.07 14.18
N GLN A 11 12.08 -4.45 13.28
CA GLN A 11 11.92 -4.30 11.83
C GLN A 11 10.81 -5.22 11.31
N ASP A 12 10.81 -6.50 11.72
CA ASP A 12 9.81 -7.50 11.31
C ASP A 12 8.38 -7.06 11.65
N ARG A 13 8.20 -6.47 12.84
CA ARG A 13 6.91 -5.91 13.24
C ARG A 13 6.53 -4.68 12.41
N ASN A 14 7.49 -3.82 12.09
CA ASN A 14 7.22 -2.65 11.26
C ASN A 14 6.82 -3.07 9.84
N ASP A 15 7.49 -4.07 9.28
CA ASP A 15 7.20 -4.60 7.95
C ASP A 15 5.81 -5.23 7.89
N ALA A 16 5.42 -6.00 8.92
CA ALA A 16 4.07 -6.53 9.04
C ALA A 16 3.00 -5.43 9.11
N LEU A 17 3.25 -4.34 9.84
CA LEU A 17 2.34 -3.19 9.90
C LEU A 17 2.22 -2.47 8.56
N ARG A 18 3.33 -2.36 7.81
CA ARG A 18 3.33 -1.77 6.47
C ARG A 18 2.58 -2.66 5.47
N ALA A 19 2.73 -3.97 5.56
CA ALA A 19 1.97 -4.93 4.75
C ALA A 19 0.47 -4.83 5.04
N PHE A 20 0.05 -4.89 6.31
CA PHE A 20 -1.36 -4.76 6.68
C PHE A 20 -1.99 -3.45 6.21
N ARG A 21 -1.22 -2.35 6.27
CA ARG A 21 -1.67 -1.07 5.72
C ARG A 21 -1.85 -1.14 4.21
N ALA A 22 -0.89 -1.73 3.49
CA ALA A 22 -0.97 -1.86 2.04
C ALA A 22 -2.17 -2.72 1.62
N ASP A 23 -2.44 -3.81 2.34
CA ASP A 23 -3.60 -4.68 2.09
C ASP A 23 -4.92 -3.92 2.26
N ARG A 24 -5.06 -3.13 3.34
CA ARG A 24 -6.22 -2.27 3.57
C ARG A 24 -6.43 -1.22 2.47
N ILE A 25 -5.35 -0.60 1.97
CA ILE A 25 -5.44 0.37 0.87
C ILE A 25 -5.88 -0.34 -0.41
N LEU A 26 -5.34 -1.52 -0.68
CA LEU A 26 -5.67 -2.29 -1.88
C LEU A 26 -7.12 -2.79 -1.86
N ASP A 27 -7.63 -3.18 -0.69
CA ASP A 27 -9.02 -3.58 -0.50
C ASP A 27 -9.99 -2.42 -0.77
N GLU A 28 -9.75 -1.26 -0.17
CA GLU A 28 -10.57 -0.06 -0.43
C GLU A 28 -10.51 0.39 -1.90
N ALA A 29 -9.34 0.25 -2.55
CA ALA A 29 -9.18 0.56 -3.97
C ALA A 29 -10.03 -0.37 -4.86
N ARG A 30 -10.29 -1.61 -4.42
CA ARG A 30 -11.20 -2.54 -5.11
C ARG A 30 -12.65 -2.12 -4.97
N GLU A 31 -13.04 -1.57 -3.83
CA GLU A 31 -14.42 -1.17 -3.55
C GLU A 31 -14.79 0.18 -4.17
N THR A 32 -13.92 1.19 -4.05
CA THR A 32 -14.30 2.59 -4.34
C THR A 32 -13.86 3.09 -5.70
N GLU A 33 -12.75 2.58 -6.26
CA GLU A 33 -12.14 3.06 -7.50
C GLU A 33 -11.84 4.58 -7.53
N ASP A 34 -11.91 5.27 -6.39
CA ASP A 34 -11.77 6.73 -6.29
C ASP A 34 -10.43 7.12 -5.65
N PRO A 35 -9.50 7.70 -6.44
CA PRO A 35 -8.20 8.10 -5.91
C PRO A 35 -8.32 9.20 -4.85
N VAL A 36 -9.31 10.10 -4.95
CA VAL A 36 -9.52 11.18 -3.97
C VAL A 36 -9.98 10.61 -2.63
N HIS A 37 -10.84 9.59 -2.66
CA HIS A 37 -11.25 8.86 -1.47
C HIS A 37 -10.05 8.24 -0.74
N LEU A 38 -9.18 7.54 -1.46
CA LEU A 38 -7.98 6.93 -0.89
C LEU A 38 -7.01 7.95 -0.30
N VAL A 39 -6.82 9.11 -0.95
CA VAL A 39 -6.03 10.21 -0.39
C VAL A 39 -6.63 10.69 0.93
N ARG A 40 -7.95 10.86 0.99
CA ARG A 40 -8.63 11.39 2.18
C ARG A 40 -8.53 10.44 3.37
N ILE A 41 -8.72 9.13 3.18
CA ILE A 41 -8.80 8.19 4.31
C ILE A 41 -7.43 7.59 4.69
N PHE A 42 -6.48 7.50 3.76
CA PHE A 42 -5.16 6.92 4.02
C PHE A 42 -4.01 7.94 4.02
N GLY A 43 -4.24 9.20 3.64
CA GLY A 43 -3.19 10.23 3.62
C GLY A 43 -2.05 9.93 2.66
N ILE A 44 -2.33 9.20 1.57
CA ILE A 44 -1.35 8.90 0.51
C ILE A 44 -1.39 9.95 -0.59
N SER A 45 -0.37 9.99 -1.47
CA SER A 45 -0.41 10.86 -2.65
C SER A 45 -1.41 10.35 -3.69
N ILE A 46 -1.93 11.25 -4.55
CA ILE A 46 -2.76 10.86 -5.71
C ILE A 46 -2.04 9.82 -6.59
N THR A 47 -0.74 10.00 -6.83
CA THR A 47 0.05 9.06 -7.62
C THR A 47 0.11 7.67 -6.99
N THR A 48 0.13 7.59 -5.66
CA THR A 48 0.08 6.31 -4.94
C THR A 48 -1.33 5.71 -4.98
N ALA A 49 -2.37 6.52 -4.78
CA ALA A 49 -3.76 6.08 -4.88
C ALA A 49 -4.07 5.47 -6.26
N MET A 50 -3.64 6.14 -7.34
CA MET A 50 -3.78 5.64 -8.70
C MET A 50 -3.09 4.29 -8.90
N LYS A 51 -1.89 4.07 -8.34
CA LYS A 51 -1.21 2.76 -8.42
C LYS A 51 -2.01 1.64 -7.76
N TYR A 52 -2.60 1.91 -6.59
CA TYR A 52 -3.46 0.94 -5.91
C TYR A 52 -4.70 0.62 -6.73
N ILE A 53 -5.34 1.62 -7.34
CA ILE A 53 -6.49 1.41 -8.23
C ILE A 53 -6.11 0.57 -9.46
N HIS A 54 -4.98 0.85 -10.12
CA HIS A 54 -4.51 0.04 -11.26
C HIS A 54 -4.19 -1.40 -10.84
N THR A 55 -3.60 -1.59 -9.66
CA THR A 55 -3.32 -2.92 -9.10
C THR A 55 -4.61 -3.67 -8.74
N ALA A 56 -5.61 -2.96 -8.23
CA ALA A 56 -6.92 -3.51 -7.88
C ALA A 56 -7.73 -3.92 -9.13
N HIS A 57 -7.56 -3.18 -10.24
CA HIS A 57 -8.36 -3.32 -11.47
C HIS A 57 -7.49 -3.50 -12.73
N PRO A 58 -6.72 -4.61 -12.84
CA PRO A 58 -5.79 -4.82 -13.94
C PRO A 58 -6.47 -5.01 -15.31
N HIS A 59 -7.77 -5.28 -15.32
CA HIS A 59 -8.59 -5.47 -16.53
C HIS A 59 -9.29 -4.18 -17.00
N ARG A 60 -9.23 -3.10 -16.21
CA ARG A 60 -9.77 -1.77 -16.58
C ARG A 60 -8.68 -0.76 -16.91
N GLY A 61 -7.46 -0.98 -16.45
CA GLY A 61 -6.29 -0.20 -16.87
C GLY A 61 -5.83 -0.65 -18.25
N GLY A 62 -6.13 0.15 -19.27
CA GLY A 62 -5.32 0.15 -20.50
C GLY A 62 -3.83 0.35 -20.15
N PRO A 63 -2.91 0.01 -21.07
CA PRO A 63 -1.48 -0.06 -20.76
C PRO A 63 -0.99 1.22 -20.07
N ILE A 64 -0.37 1.06 -18.91
CA ILE A 64 0.28 2.14 -18.19
C ILE A 64 1.45 2.59 -19.08
N PRO A 65 1.45 3.82 -19.62
CA PRO A 65 2.58 4.28 -20.42
C PRO A 65 3.84 4.38 -19.54
N PRO A 66 5.03 4.12 -20.11
CA PRO A 66 6.30 3.98 -19.38
C PRO A 66 6.73 5.25 -18.64
#